data_AF-A0A9P0VW50-F1
#
_entry.id   AF-A0A9P0VW50-F1
#
_cell.length_a   1.000
_cell.length_b   1.000
_cell.length_c   1.000
_cell.angle_alpha   90.00
_cell.angle_beta   90.00
_cell.angle_gamma   90.00
#
_symmetry.space_group_name_H-M   'P 1'
#
loop_
_entity.id
_entity.type
_entity.pdbx_description
1 polymer ?
#
loop_
_entity_poly.entity_id
_entity_poly.type
_entity_poly.pdbx_seq_one_letter_code
_entity_poly.pdbx_strand_id
1 'polypeptide(L)'
;MSTSAFVKKLASNDRPTRDAAFESLKKYLSSKSNSKTLTLLDLEKLWRGLYFSMWFCDRPLPQQKLAEKLGELFSTVVPANQFNNFVEAFWVVMNIEWPNIDQWRIDKFYMLIRRVVRHCFIYLKNSNWEEQKIKEYNAILRKLPLSGDKSVSVALPYHLCDIYIDEIEVVIFESVEEDDEEEEENEEVSAKKLAIVEETPITTLLEPFAELQKQALLKTLREKCKEEVLEDSRLKTWGLVENEESDESEGEDGEKGEESESDDEWNGFA
;
A
#
# COMPACT_ATOMS: atom_id res chain seq x y z
N MET A 1 12.14 22.36 -20.16
CA MET A 1 12.10 21.16 -21.03
C MET A 1 10.66 20.68 -21.09
N SER A 2 10.15 20.28 -22.24
CA SER A 2 8.80 19.69 -22.33
C SER A 2 8.78 18.33 -21.65
N THR A 3 7.72 18.04 -20.88
CA THR A 3 7.46 16.76 -20.21
C THR A 3 7.58 15.57 -21.17
N SER A 4 7.18 15.75 -22.44
CA SER A 4 7.32 14.75 -23.51
C SER A 4 8.77 14.27 -23.74
N ALA A 5 9.78 15.13 -23.56
CA ALA A 5 11.17 14.75 -23.76
C ALA A 5 11.67 13.80 -22.65
N PHE A 6 11.21 13.98 -21.41
CA PHE A 6 11.51 13.05 -20.32
C PHE A 6 10.90 11.68 -20.58
N VAL A 7 9.61 11.64 -20.93
CA VAL A 7 8.87 10.40 -21.16
C VAL A 7 9.55 9.52 -22.20
N LYS A 8 9.96 10.10 -23.34
CA LYS A 8 10.65 9.35 -24.40
C LYS A 8 11.99 8.76 -23.94
N LYS A 9 12.75 9.48 -23.10
CA LYS A 9 14.04 9.01 -22.61
C LYS A 9 13.89 7.95 -21.51
N LEU A 10 12.91 8.11 -20.63
CA LEU A 10 12.56 7.13 -19.59
C LEU A 10 12.03 5.82 -20.20
N ALA A 11 11.33 5.89 -21.33
CA ALA A 11 10.89 4.72 -22.08
C ALA A 11 11.91 4.22 -23.12
N SER A 12 13.18 4.65 -23.04
CA SER A 12 14.24 4.18 -23.95
C SER A 12 14.62 2.74 -23.64
N ASN A 13 14.96 1.94 -24.66
CA ASN A 13 15.53 0.60 -24.48
C ASN A 13 16.94 0.64 -23.87
N ASP A 14 17.66 1.75 -24.05
CA ASP A 14 19.01 1.93 -23.53
C ASP A 14 19.00 2.33 -22.04
N ARG A 15 19.60 1.49 -21.19
CA ARG A 15 19.63 1.71 -19.73
C ARG A 15 20.34 3.00 -19.32
N PRO A 16 21.58 3.31 -19.78
CA PRO A 16 22.22 4.58 -19.50
C PRO A 16 21.36 5.81 -19.83
N THR A 17 20.63 5.77 -20.95
CA THR A 17 19.68 6.83 -21.32
C THR A 17 18.55 6.98 -20.28
N ARG A 18 17.96 5.86 -19.82
CA ARG A 18 16.93 5.88 -18.77
C ARG A 18 17.47 6.40 -17.45
N ASP A 19 18.63 5.91 -17.02
CA ASP A 19 19.27 6.28 -15.76
C ASP A 19 19.59 7.80 -15.75
N ALA A 20 20.16 8.34 -16.84
CA ALA A 20 20.43 9.78 -16.97
C ALA A 20 19.14 10.63 -17.01
N ALA A 21 18.07 10.10 -17.63
CA ALA A 21 16.78 10.76 -17.66
C ALA A 21 16.12 10.79 -16.27
N PHE A 22 16.25 9.71 -15.50
CA PHE A 22 15.76 9.61 -14.14
C PHE A 22 16.46 10.62 -13.21
N GLU A 23 17.79 10.72 -13.27
CA GLU A 23 18.54 11.71 -12.48
C GLU A 23 18.17 13.16 -12.87
N SER A 24 17.93 13.40 -14.15
CA SER A 24 17.44 14.69 -14.65
C SER A 24 16.02 14.99 -14.17
N LEU A 25 15.16 13.97 -14.09
CA LEU A 25 13.80 14.09 -13.59
C LEU A 25 13.78 14.42 -12.09
N LYS A 26 14.64 13.77 -11.29
CA LYS A 26 14.77 14.06 -9.85
C LYS A 26 15.06 15.55 -9.59
N LYS A 27 15.97 16.14 -10.38
CA LYS A 27 16.27 17.59 -10.34
C LYS A 27 15.10 18.45 -10.83
N TYR A 28 14.37 17.97 -11.83
CA TYR A 28 13.23 18.70 -12.39
C TYR A 28 12.05 18.77 -11.41
N LEU A 29 11.72 17.66 -10.73
CA LEU A 29 10.64 17.54 -9.76
C LEU A 29 10.92 18.30 -8.46
N SER A 30 12.17 18.26 -7.96
CA SER A 30 12.58 18.96 -6.74
C SER A 30 12.62 20.49 -6.88
N SER A 31 12.65 21.01 -8.11
CA SER A 31 12.66 22.46 -8.35
C SER A 31 11.29 23.09 -8.04
N LYS A 32 11.26 23.97 -7.03
CA LYS A 32 10.05 24.71 -6.60
C LYS A 32 9.40 25.54 -7.71
N SER A 33 10.17 26.03 -8.69
CA SER A 33 9.61 26.81 -9.81
C SER A 33 8.80 25.94 -10.76
N ASN A 34 9.26 24.70 -11.01
CA ASN A 34 8.61 23.77 -11.92
C ASN A 34 7.44 23.05 -11.24
N SER A 35 7.59 22.70 -9.96
CA SER A 35 6.52 22.06 -9.18
C SER A 35 5.22 22.88 -9.17
N LYS A 36 5.29 24.22 -9.13
CA LYS A 36 4.08 25.06 -9.21
C LYS A 36 3.36 25.03 -10.56
N THR A 37 4.06 24.62 -11.62
CA THR A 37 3.53 24.63 -13.00
C THR A 37 3.08 23.26 -13.50
N LEU A 38 3.44 22.18 -12.80
CA LEU A 38 3.09 20.83 -13.20
C LEU A 38 1.62 20.55 -12.92
N THR A 39 0.88 20.25 -13.98
CA THR A 39 -0.51 19.78 -13.91
C THR A 39 -0.54 18.29 -13.60
N LEU A 40 -1.69 17.79 -13.12
CA LEU A 40 -1.90 16.35 -12.94
C LEU A 40 -1.62 15.57 -14.24
N LEU A 41 -2.09 16.07 -15.38
CA LEU A 41 -1.84 15.46 -16.71
C LEU A 41 -0.34 15.38 -17.05
N ASP A 42 0.46 16.35 -16.63
CA ASP A 42 1.91 16.30 -16.81
C ASP A 42 2.55 15.23 -15.93
N LEU A 43 2.10 15.08 -14.68
CA LEU A 43 2.56 14.03 -13.78
C LEU A 43 2.14 12.64 -14.28
N GLU A 44 0.94 12.46 -14.81
CA GLU A 44 0.50 11.21 -15.44
C GLU A 44 1.39 10.83 -16.62
N LYS A 45 1.74 11.80 -17.47
CA LYS A 45 2.68 11.57 -18.58
C LYS A 45 4.05 11.14 -18.06
N LEU A 46 4.57 11.81 -17.03
CA LEU A 46 5.85 11.45 -16.42
C LEU A 46 5.80 10.04 -15.82
N TRP A 47 4.72 9.69 -15.12
CA TRP A 47 4.50 8.37 -14.55
C TRP A 47 4.41 7.28 -15.60
N ARG A 48 3.80 7.54 -16.77
CA ARG A 48 3.87 6.60 -17.90
C ARG A 48 5.32 6.35 -18.34
N GLY A 49 6.17 7.37 -18.33
CA GLY A 49 7.61 7.20 -18.59
C GLY A 49 8.32 6.33 -17.55
N LEU A 50 8.02 6.56 -16.26
CA LEU A 50 8.57 5.76 -15.14
C LEU A 50 8.07 4.31 -15.16
N TYR A 51 6.79 4.10 -15.48
CA TYR A 51 6.21 2.78 -15.71
C TYR A 51 7.00 2.01 -16.77
N PHE A 52 7.31 2.63 -17.92
CA PHE A 52 8.12 1.99 -18.95
C PHE A 52 9.59 1.81 -18.54
N SER A 53 10.12 2.66 -17.66
CA SER A 53 11.45 2.42 -17.08
C SER A 53 11.49 1.11 -16.29
N MET A 54 10.43 0.83 -15.52
CA MET A 54 10.26 -0.44 -14.81
C MET A 54 10.00 -1.60 -15.79
N TRP A 55 9.18 -1.37 -16.82
CA TRP A 55 8.87 -2.34 -17.87
C TRP A 55 10.13 -2.90 -18.55
N PHE A 56 11.12 -2.04 -18.88
CA PHE A 56 12.39 -2.45 -19.52
C PHE A 56 13.49 -2.87 -18.53
N CYS A 57 13.17 -2.98 -17.23
CA CYS A 57 14.10 -3.49 -16.24
C CYS A 57 13.91 -5.01 -16.08
N ASP A 58 14.82 -5.80 -16.64
CA ASP A 58 14.64 -7.27 -16.74
C ASP A 58 15.43 -8.08 -15.71
N ARG A 59 16.39 -7.46 -15.00
CA ARG A 59 17.22 -8.17 -14.01
C ARG A 59 16.68 -7.97 -12.59
N PRO A 60 16.62 -9.02 -11.74
CA PRO A 60 16.00 -8.93 -10.41
C PRO A 60 16.59 -7.84 -9.50
N LEU A 61 17.90 -7.81 -9.27
CA LEU A 61 18.52 -6.81 -8.40
C LEU A 61 18.32 -5.37 -8.91
N PRO A 62 18.49 -5.08 -10.23
CA PRO A 62 18.09 -3.79 -10.80
C PRO A 62 16.61 -3.45 -10.65
N GLN A 63 15.69 -4.41 -10.72
CA GLN A 63 14.26 -4.16 -10.50
C GLN A 63 14.01 -3.69 -9.06
N GLN A 64 14.60 -4.36 -8.07
CA GLN A 64 14.49 -3.96 -6.65
C GLN A 64 15.01 -2.54 -6.44
N LYS A 65 16.23 -2.26 -6.93
CA LYS A 65 16.84 -0.94 -6.83
C LYS A 65 16.03 0.15 -7.55
N LEU A 66 15.43 -0.18 -8.68
CA LEU A 66 14.59 0.76 -9.42
C LEU A 66 13.28 1.03 -8.68
N ALA A 67 12.61 -0.01 -8.17
CA ALA A 67 11.40 0.16 -7.37
C ALA A 67 11.64 1.04 -6.14
N GLU A 68 12.76 0.84 -5.44
CA GLU A 68 13.21 1.71 -4.34
C GLU A 68 13.36 3.16 -4.80
N LYS A 69 14.16 3.40 -5.85
CA LYS A 69 14.36 4.75 -6.40
C LYS A 69 13.07 5.43 -6.84
N LEU A 70 12.13 4.68 -7.42
CA LEU A 70 10.83 5.21 -7.83
C LEU A 70 9.97 5.57 -6.61
N GLY A 71 10.02 4.76 -5.56
CA GLY A 71 9.37 5.05 -4.28
C GLY A 71 9.98 6.28 -3.58
N GLU A 72 11.30 6.41 -3.54
CA GLU A 72 12.00 7.58 -2.96
C GLU A 72 11.52 8.91 -3.56
N LEU A 73 10.99 8.93 -4.78
CA LEU A 73 10.43 10.14 -5.37
C LEU A 73 9.32 10.75 -4.50
N PHE A 74 8.49 9.91 -3.89
CA PHE A 74 7.35 10.34 -3.07
C PHE A 74 7.78 10.98 -1.75
N SER A 75 8.79 10.40 -1.10
CA SER A 75 9.23 10.81 0.24
C SER A 75 10.33 11.88 0.22
N THR A 76 11.21 11.89 -0.79
CA THR A 76 12.43 12.72 -0.77
C THR A 76 12.51 13.77 -1.88
N VAL A 77 11.74 13.63 -2.97
CA VAL A 77 11.94 14.46 -4.18
C VAL A 77 10.76 15.37 -4.45
N VAL A 78 9.54 14.84 -4.43
CA VAL A 78 8.34 15.58 -4.77
C VAL A 78 7.99 16.55 -3.64
N PRO A 79 7.81 17.85 -3.93
CA PRO A 79 7.39 18.81 -2.93
C PRO A 79 5.99 18.50 -2.39
N ALA A 80 5.74 18.84 -1.12
CA ALA A 80 4.48 18.54 -0.43
C ALA A 80 3.22 18.99 -1.19
N ASN A 81 3.26 20.15 -1.86
CA ASN A 81 2.12 20.66 -2.65
C ASN A 81 1.80 19.86 -3.91
N GLN A 82 2.68 18.95 -4.33
CA GLN A 82 2.48 18.07 -5.48
C GLN A 82 2.35 16.59 -5.08
N PHE A 83 2.53 16.25 -3.80
CA PHE A 83 2.48 14.88 -3.30
C PHE A 83 1.17 14.19 -3.73
N ASN A 84 0.03 14.79 -3.42
CA ASN A 84 -1.29 14.24 -3.76
C ASN A 84 -1.46 14.01 -5.26
N ASN A 85 -1.13 15.00 -6.09
CA ASN A 85 -1.22 14.86 -7.55
C ASN A 85 -0.28 13.78 -8.08
N PHE A 86 0.88 13.58 -7.44
CA PHE A 86 1.85 12.56 -7.83
C PHE A 86 1.39 11.15 -7.46
N VAL A 87 0.77 10.98 -6.29
CA VAL A 87 0.10 9.73 -5.87
C VAL A 87 -1.10 9.43 -6.76
N GLU A 88 -1.93 10.43 -7.07
CA GLU A 88 -3.05 10.29 -7.98
C GLU A 88 -2.58 9.85 -9.38
N ALA A 89 -1.58 10.53 -9.93
CA ALA A 89 -1.00 10.19 -11.23
C ALA A 89 -0.44 8.75 -11.27
N PHE A 90 0.21 8.30 -10.20
CA PHE A 90 0.69 6.92 -10.09
C PHE A 90 -0.47 5.92 -10.21
N TRP A 91 -1.52 6.08 -9.39
CA TRP A 91 -2.65 5.16 -9.38
C TRP A 91 -3.47 5.21 -10.67
N VAL A 92 -3.61 6.39 -11.30
CA VAL A 92 -4.23 6.50 -12.63
C VAL A 92 -3.44 5.67 -13.66
N VAL A 93 -2.12 5.78 -13.66
CA VAL A 93 -1.28 5.00 -14.59
C VAL A 93 -1.36 3.51 -14.28
N MET A 94 -1.30 3.11 -13.01
CA MET A 94 -1.44 1.70 -12.63
C MET A 94 -2.80 1.13 -13.04
N ASN A 95 -3.91 1.82 -12.78
CA ASN A 95 -5.24 1.36 -13.19
C ASN A 95 -5.36 1.15 -14.71
N ILE A 96 -4.79 2.07 -15.51
CA ILE A 96 -4.86 1.98 -16.97
C ILE A 96 -3.97 0.86 -17.52
N GLU A 97 -2.75 0.71 -16.99
CA GLU A 97 -1.76 -0.20 -17.56
C GLU A 97 -1.83 -1.61 -16.97
N TRP A 98 -2.44 -1.81 -15.80
CA TRP A 98 -2.47 -3.11 -15.12
C TRP A 98 -2.96 -4.27 -16.00
N PRO A 99 -4.06 -4.13 -16.78
CA PRO A 99 -4.52 -5.22 -17.65
C PRO A 99 -3.54 -5.57 -18.77
N ASN A 100 -2.58 -4.70 -19.08
CA ASN A 100 -1.58 -4.89 -20.13
C ASN A 100 -0.29 -5.56 -19.62
N ILE A 101 -0.16 -5.78 -18.30
CA ILE A 101 1.00 -6.44 -17.71
C ILE A 101 0.87 -7.94 -17.88
N ASP A 102 1.83 -8.54 -18.58
CA ASP A 102 1.90 -9.99 -18.71
C ASP A 102 2.47 -10.66 -17.44
N GLN A 103 2.19 -11.96 -17.30
CA GLN A 103 2.59 -12.76 -16.14
C GLN A 103 4.09 -12.73 -15.82
N TRP A 104 4.97 -12.50 -16.80
CA TRP A 104 6.42 -12.49 -16.59
C TRP A 104 6.92 -11.16 -16.00
N ARG A 105 6.06 -10.13 -16.01
CA ARG A 105 6.38 -8.78 -15.53
C ARG A 105 5.60 -8.42 -14.26
N ILE A 106 4.61 -9.21 -13.86
CA ILE A 106 3.69 -8.81 -12.78
C ILE A 106 4.41 -8.60 -11.44
N ASP A 107 5.34 -9.48 -11.07
CA ASP A 107 6.02 -9.46 -9.76
C ASP A 107 6.77 -8.15 -9.50
N LYS A 108 7.44 -7.62 -10.53
CA LYS A 108 8.18 -6.37 -10.38
C LYS A 108 7.25 -5.16 -10.21
N PHE A 109 6.03 -5.23 -10.77
CA PHE A 109 5.02 -4.18 -10.56
C PHE A 109 4.33 -4.31 -9.20
N TYR A 110 4.13 -5.53 -8.68
CA TYR A 110 3.73 -5.73 -7.28
C TYR A 110 4.76 -5.16 -6.31
N MET A 111 6.04 -5.43 -6.55
CA MET A 111 7.14 -4.84 -5.77
C MET A 111 7.19 -3.32 -5.88
N LEU A 112 6.93 -2.75 -7.08
CA LEU A 112 6.84 -1.31 -7.26
C LEU A 112 5.72 -0.71 -6.41
N ILE A 113 4.51 -1.28 -6.46
CA ILE A 113 3.39 -0.83 -5.61
C ILE A 113 3.79 -0.88 -4.14
N ARG A 114 4.42 -1.97 -3.71
CA ARG A 114 4.90 -2.13 -2.33
C ARG A 114 5.84 -1.00 -1.89
N ARG A 115 6.84 -0.66 -2.72
CA ARG A 115 7.75 0.46 -2.44
C ARG A 115 7.06 1.82 -2.49
N VAL A 116 6.15 2.03 -3.43
CA VAL A 116 5.40 3.29 -3.50
C VAL A 116 4.56 3.51 -2.24
N VAL A 117 3.83 2.48 -1.79
CA VAL A 117 3.02 2.54 -0.55
C VAL A 117 3.92 2.85 0.65
N ARG A 118 5.04 2.15 0.81
CA ARG A 118 6.04 2.44 1.86
C ARG A 118 6.46 3.90 1.89
N HIS A 119 6.87 4.45 0.74
CA HIS A 119 7.34 5.83 0.70
C HIS A 119 6.21 6.87 0.83
N CYS A 120 4.96 6.52 0.53
CA CYS A 120 3.81 7.32 0.92
C CYS A 120 3.67 7.39 2.45
N PHE A 121 3.82 6.27 3.16
CA PHE A 121 3.83 6.26 4.62
C PHE A 121 5.02 7.01 5.20
N ILE A 122 6.23 6.87 4.66
CA ILE A 122 7.40 7.66 5.08
C ILE A 122 7.13 9.16 4.93
N TYR A 123 6.48 9.59 3.83
CA TYR A 123 6.08 10.99 3.65
C TYR A 123 5.08 11.46 4.73
N LEU A 124 4.10 10.62 5.08
CA LEU A 124 3.10 10.93 6.11
C LEU A 124 3.73 10.96 7.51
N LYS A 125 4.60 10.01 7.85
CA LYS A 125 5.44 9.98 9.06
C LYS A 125 6.28 11.25 9.17
N ASN A 126 6.99 11.63 8.11
CA ASN A 126 7.79 12.87 8.06
C ASN A 126 6.94 14.15 8.13
N SER A 127 5.63 14.04 7.90
CA SER A 127 4.65 15.10 8.10
C SER A 127 3.99 15.04 9.49
N ASN A 128 4.53 14.24 10.42
CA ASN A 128 3.99 13.98 11.75
C ASN A 128 2.53 13.51 11.71
N TRP A 129 2.19 12.67 10.72
CA TRP A 129 0.85 12.11 10.59
C TRP A 129 -0.27 13.15 10.57
N GLU A 130 -0.01 14.31 9.96
CA GLU A 130 -1.00 15.40 9.87
C GLU A 130 -2.34 14.91 9.28
N GLU A 131 -3.41 15.03 10.06
CA GLU A 131 -4.73 14.47 9.76
C GLU A 131 -5.25 14.88 8.37
N GLN A 132 -5.05 16.15 7.99
CA GLN A 132 -5.46 16.66 6.68
C GLN A 132 -4.75 15.93 5.53
N LYS A 133 -3.45 15.67 5.64
CA LYS A 133 -2.68 14.96 4.60
C LYS A 133 -3.10 13.50 4.50
N ILE A 134 -3.42 12.86 5.62
CA ILE A 134 -3.93 11.49 5.64
C ILE A 134 -5.29 11.42 4.95
N LYS A 135 -6.20 12.36 5.24
CA LYS A 135 -7.51 12.44 4.58
C LYS A 135 -7.38 12.64 3.09
N GLU A 136 -6.46 13.50 2.64
CA GLU A 136 -6.17 13.72 1.22
C GLU A 136 -5.60 12.47 0.54
N TYR A 137 -4.65 11.79 1.19
CA TYR A 137 -4.11 10.51 0.71
C TYR A 137 -5.20 9.43 0.61
N ASN A 138 -5.99 9.25 1.66
CA ASN A 138 -7.10 8.30 1.70
C ASN A 138 -8.17 8.63 0.64
N ALA A 139 -8.45 9.91 0.37
CA ALA A 139 -9.36 10.31 -0.69
C ALA A 139 -8.90 9.81 -2.07
N ILE A 140 -7.59 9.77 -2.33
CA ILE A 140 -7.04 9.21 -3.57
C ILE A 140 -7.23 7.69 -3.60
N LEU A 141 -6.95 6.99 -2.48
CA LEU A 141 -7.15 5.54 -2.39
C LEU A 141 -8.60 5.15 -2.63
N ARG A 142 -9.55 5.84 -1.98
CA ARG A 142 -11.01 5.69 -2.18
C ARG A 142 -11.43 5.95 -3.62
N LYS A 143 -10.82 6.93 -4.28
CA LYS A 143 -11.16 7.29 -5.66
C LYS A 143 -10.61 6.29 -6.68
N LEU A 144 -9.45 5.71 -6.43
CA LEU A 144 -8.70 4.93 -7.42
C LEU A 144 -8.59 3.45 -7.02
N PRO A 145 -7.50 2.95 -6.39
CA PRO A 145 -7.30 1.51 -6.24
C PRO A 145 -8.32 0.83 -5.34
N LEU A 146 -8.92 1.55 -4.39
CA LEU A 146 -9.90 1.03 -3.42
C LEU A 146 -11.32 1.56 -3.68
N SER A 147 -11.62 1.98 -4.92
CA SER A 147 -12.95 2.51 -5.29
C SER A 147 -14.06 1.46 -5.36
N GLY A 148 -13.71 0.19 -5.56
CA GLY A 148 -14.68 -0.88 -5.81
C GLY A 148 -15.37 -0.81 -7.18
N ASP A 149 -14.95 0.12 -8.05
CA ASP A 149 -15.46 0.20 -9.42
C ASP A 149 -14.96 -0.99 -10.25
N LYS A 150 -15.84 -1.48 -11.14
CA LYS A 150 -15.55 -2.55 -12.10
C LYS A 150 -14.46 -2.16 -13.10
N SER A 151 -14.21 -0.87 -13.29
CA SER A 151 -13.14 -0.37 -14.15
C SER A 151 -11.74 -0.63 -13.59
N VAL A 152 -11.63 -0.86 -12.27
CA VAL A 152 -10.35 -1.12 -11.60
C VAL A 152 -10.09 -2.62 -11.56
N SER A 153 -8.87 -3.03 -11.91
CA SER A 153 -8.48 -4.43 -11.82
C SER A 153 -8.48 -4.87 -10.36
N VAL A 154 -9.18 -5.97 -10.07
CA VAL A 154 -9.34 -6.54 -8.72
C VAL A 154 -7.99 -6.93 -8.08
N ALA A 155 -6.96 -7.21 -8.89
CA ALA A 155 -5.63 -7.52 -8.39
C ALA A 155 -4.97 -6.36 -7.61
N LEU A 156 -5.32 -5.11 -7.91
CA LEU A 156 -4.77 -3.94 -7.22
C LEU A 156 -5.25 -3.84 -5.75
N PRO A 157 -6.56 -3.81 -5.44
CA PRO A 157 -7.03 -3.80 -4.06
C PRO A 157 -6.65 -5.08 -3.31
N TYR A 158 -6.59 -6.25 -3.98
CA TYR A 158 -6.11 -7.49 -3.34
C TYR A 158 -4.67 -7.35 -2.87
N HIS A 159 -3.79 -6.92 -3.76
CA HIS A 159 -2.39 -6.72 -3.42
C HIS A 159 -2.22 -5.65 -2.34
N LEU A 160 -3.01 -4.57 -2.38
CA LEU A 160 -3.00 -3.60 -1.29
C LEU A 160 -3.37 -4.26 0.05
N CYS A 161 -4.39 -5.12 0.10
CA CYS A 161 -4.71 -5.85 1.34
C CYS A 161 -3.51 -6.69 1.82
N ASP A 162 -2.80 -7.35 0.90
CA ASP A 162 -1.65 -8.22 1.22
C ASP A 162 -0.44 -7.47 1.79
N ILE A 163 -0.34 -6.15 1.60
CA ILE A 163 0.89 -5.41 1.93
C ILE A 163 0.66 -4.22 2.87
N TYR A 164 -0.57 -3.75 3.06
CA TYR A 164 -0.77 -2.43 3.67
C TYR A 164 -0.30 -2.38 5.12
N ILE A 165 -0.65 -3.39 5.92
CA ILE A 165 -0.24 -3.48 7.32
C ILE A 165 1.27 -3.73 7.43
N ASP A 166 1.83 -4.62 6.60
CA ASP A 166 3.29 -4.86 6.53
C ASP A 166 4.07 -3.56 6.31
N GLU A 167 3.62 -2.74 5.36
CA GLU A 167 4.33 -1.52 5.01
C GLU A 167 4.09 -0.39 6.03
N ILE A 168 2.98 -0.40 6.77
CA ILE A 168 2.81 0.49 7.94
C ILE A 168 3.81 0.08 9.02
N GLU A 169 3.84 -1.21 9.39
CA GLU A 169 4.71 -1.77 10.42
C GLU A 169 6.18 -1.41 10.20
N VAL A 170 6.69 -1.69 8.99
CA VAL A 170 8.07 -1.36 8.59
C VAL A 170 8.37 0.13 8.79
N VAL A 171 7.43 1.02 8.49
CA VAL A 171 7.67 2.47 8.57
C VAL A 171 7.56 3.00 9.99
N ILE A 172 6.61 2.50 10.80
CA ILE A 172 6.43 2.99 12.16
C ILE A 172 7.51 2.45 13.10
N PHE A 173 7.99 1.22 12.91
CA PHE A 173 8.98 0.59 13.77
C PHE A 173 10.41 0.65 13.24
N GLU A 174 10.65 1.34 12.12
CA GLU A 174 12.00 1.57 11.55
C GLU A 174 13.05 1.96 12.61
N SER A 175 12.73 2.90 13.51
CA SER A 175 13.68 3.35 14.54
C SER A 175 13.91 2.32 15.66
N VAL A 176 12.95 1.43 15.89
CA VAL A 176 13.05 0.36 16.88
C VAL A 176 13.93 -0.75 16.32
N GLU A 177 13.72 -1.13 15.06
CA GLU A 177 14.53 -2.14 14.38
C GLU A 177 16.00 -1.72 14.19
N GLU A 178 16.28 -0.42 14.00
CA GLU A 178 17.65 0.10 13.93
C GLU A 178 18.39 0.06 15.29
N ASP A 179 17.67 0.24 16.40
CA ASP A 179 18.24 0.20 17.75
C ASP A 179 18.42 -1.25 18.27
N ASP A 180 17.68 -2.21 17.71
CA ASP A 180 17.55 -3.60 18.20
C ASP A 180 18.41 -4.64 17.43
N GLU A 181 19.41 -4.25 16.63
CA GLU A 181 20.30 -5.22 15.94
C GLU A 181 21.03 -6.19 16.93
N GLU A 182 20.99 -5.93 18.24
CA GLU A 182 21.67 -6.72 19.29
C GLU A 182 20.77 -7.24 20.44
N GLU A 183 19.48 -6.91 20.54
CA GLU A 183 18.63 -7.28 21.70
C GLU A 183 17.40 -8.15 21.30
N GLU A 184 17.18 -9.25 22.02
CA GLU A 184 15.95 -10.07 21.90
C GLU A 184 14.72 -9.25 22.35
N GLU A 185 13.54 -9.50 21.75
CA GLU A 185 12.27 -8.84 22.13
C GLU A 185 12.06 -8.87 23.65
N ASN A 186 12.30 -7.73 24.29
CA ASN A 186 12.10 -7.54 25.73
C ASN A 186 10.89 -6.62 25.98
N GLU A 187 10.46 -6.53 27.24
CA GLU A 187 9.30 -5.70 27.62
C GLU A 187 9.47 -4.22 27.24
N GLU A 188 10.70 -3.71 27.15
CA GLU A 188 11.00 -2.32 26.78
C GLU A 188 10.72 -2.06 25.29
N VAL A 189 11.13 -2.97 24.40
CA VAL A 189 10.85 -2.91 22.96
C VAL A 189 9.34 -2.91 22.69
N SER A 190 8.61 -3.80 23.37
CA SER A 190 7.15 -3.87 23.25
C SER A 190 6.47 -2.56 23.70
N ALA A 191 6.90 -1.98 24.82
CA ALA A 191 6.38 -0.70 25.30
C ALA A 191 6.67 0.46 24.32
N LYS A 192 7.86 0.51 23.72
CA LYS A 192 8.22 1.50 22.68
C LYS A 192 7.31 1.36 21.46
N LYS A 193 7.10 0.13 20.97
CA LYS A 193 6.19 -0.14 19.84
C LYS A 193 4.77 0.36 20.13
N LEU A 194 4.24 0.07 21.32
CA LEU A 194 2.89 0.53 21.72
C LEU A 194 2.77 2.06 21.76
N ALA A 195 3.78 2.76 22.30
CA ALA A 195 3.78 4.22 22.32
C ALA A 195 3.77 4.84 20.90
N ILE A 196 4.54 4.26 19.97
CA ILE A 196 4.56 4.69 18.57
C ILE A 196 3.18 4.48 17.90
N VAL A 197 2.53 3.36 18.19
CA VAL A 197 1.19 3.06 17.66
C VAL A 197 0.18 4.08 18.18
N GLU A 198 0.21 4.43 19.46
CA GLU A 198 -0.71 5.42 20.06
C GLU A 198 -0.63 6.79 19.35
N GLU A 199 0.57 7.20 18.92
CA GLU A 199 0.80 8.43 18.17
C GLU A 199 0.48 8.31 16.67
N THR A 200 0.32 7.09 16.15
CA THR A 200 0.07 6.84 14.73
C THR A 200 -1.42 6.66 14.47
N PRO A 201 -2.05 7.47 13.59
CA PRO A 201 -3.47 7.36 13.25
C PRO A 201 -3.75 6.20 12.27
N ILE A 202 -3.41 4.97 12.69
CA ILE A 202 -3.56 3.74 11.90
C ILE A 202 -5.03 3.52 11.55
N THR A 203 -5.96 3.69 12.49
CA THR A 203 -7.40 3.54 12.25
C THR A 203 -7.90 4.46 11.13
N THR A 204 -7.42 5.71 11.08
CA THR A 204 -7.73 6.64 9.98
C THR A 204 -7.15 6.16 8.66
N LEU A 205 -5.90 5.65 8.63
CA LEU A 205 -5.27 5.11 7.42
C LEU A 205 -6.01 3.89 6.84
N LEU A 206 -6.75 3.15 7.68
CA LEU A 206 -7.51 1.96 7.28
C LEU A 206 -8.94 2.26 6.81
N GLU A 207 -9.45 3.49 6.97
CA GLU A 207 -10.81 3.87 6.56
C GLU A 207 -11.17 3.48 5.11
N PRO A 208 -10.29 3.65 4.10
CA PRO A 208 -10.61 3.25 2.73
C PRO A 208 -10.91 1.74 2.60
N PHE A 209 -10.24 0.89 3.39
CA PHE A 209 -10.48 -0.55 3.41
C PHE A 209 -11.80 -0.88 4.11
N ALA A 210 -12.14 -0.19 5.20
CA ALA A 210 -13.41 -0.34 5.88
C ALA A 210 -14.60 0.06 4.99
N GLU A 211 -14.44 1.11 4.18
CA GLU A 211 -15.45 1.52 3.20
C GLU A 211 -15.55 0.50 2.06
N LEU A 212 -14.42 0.07 1.49
CA LEU A 212 -14.38 -0.93 0.44
C LEU A 212 -14.99 -2.26 0.89
N GLN A 213 -14.72 -2.70 2.12
CA GLN A 213 -15.30 -3.90 2.72
C GLN A 213 -16.82 -3.87 2.74
N LYS A 214 -17.46 -2.71 2.90
CA LYS A 214 -18.92 -2.57 2.91
C LYS A 214 -19.52 -2.50 1.52
N GLN A 215 -18.85 -1.84 0.58
CA GLN A 215 -19.42 -1.49 -0.73
C GLN A 215 -18.91 -2.33 -1.91
N ALA A 216 -17.79 -3.06 -1.77
CA ALA A 216 -17.22 -3.83 -2.86
C ALA A 216 -18.22 -4.85 -3.39
N LEU A 217 -18.30 -5.01 -4.71
CA LEU A 217 -19.25 -5.93 -5.33
C LEU A 217 -18.90 -7.40 -5.06
N LEU A 218 -17.61 -7.74 -5.09
CA LEU A 218 -17.10 -9.10 -4.90
C LEU A 218 -17.03 -9.44 -3.41
N LYS A 219 -17.72 -10.52 -3.02
CA LYS A 219 -17.69 -11.04 -1.63
C LYS A 219 -16.27 -11.34 -1.18
N THR A 220 -15.49 -11.97 -2.03
CA THR A 220 -14.09 -12.33 -1.75
C THR A 220 -13.21 -11.11 -1.50
N LEU A 221 -13.48 -9.97 -2.16
CA LEU A 221 -12.76 -8.72 -1.88
C LEU A 221 -13.16 -8.13 -0.52
N ARG A 222 -14.44 -8.22 -0.15
CA ARG A 222 -14.92 -7.79 1.17
C ARG A 222 -14.28 -8.63 2.28
N GLU A 223 -14.27 -9.95 2.11
CA GLU A 223 -13.62 -10.90 3.04
C GLU A 223 -12.13 -10.59 3.15
N LYS A 224 -11.44 -10.40 2.03
CA LYS A 224 -10.00 -10.08 2.06
C LYS A 224 -9.69 -8.75 2.76
N CYS A 225 -10.48 -7.69 2.54
CA CYS A 225 -10.32 -6.44 3.28
C CYS A 225 -10.55 -6.64 4.78
N LYS A 226 -11.49 -7.51 5.17
CA LYS A 226 -11.77 -7.81 6.57
C LYS A 226 -10.59 -8.56 7.20
N GLU A 227 -10.25 -9.72 6.65
CA GLU A 227 -9.31 -10.67 7.25
C GLU A 227 -7.86 -10.18 7.23
N GLU A 228 -7.39 -9.62 6.11
CA GLU A 228 -5.97 -9.24 5.93
C GLU A 228 -5.64 -7.84 6.43
N VAL A 229 -6.65 -6.99 6.66
CA VAL A 229 -6.43 -5.58 6.97
C VAL A 229 -7.14 -5.15 8.23
N LEU A 230 -8.45 -5.36 8.33
CA LEU A 230 -9.25 -4.82 9.44
C LEU A 230 -9.21 -5.71 10.70
N GLU A 231 -8.96 -7.00 10.52
CA GLU A 231 -8.86 -8.02 11.58
C GLU A 231 -7.45 -8.62 11.68
N ASP A 232 -6.45 -7.99 11.06
CA ASP A 232 -5.06 -8.42 11.15
C ASP A 232 -4.64 -8.54 12.63
N SER A 233 -4.05 -9.68 12.97
CA SER A 233 -3.63 -10.00 14.34
C SER A 233 -2.75 -8.92 14.99
N ARG A 234 -1.92 -8.21 14.20
CA ARG A 234 -1.06 -7.13 14.69
C ARG A 234 -1.88 -5.95 15.23
N LEU A 235 -3.05 -5.66 14.68
CA LEU A 235 -3.91 -4.59 15.19
C LEU A 235 -4.42 -4.88 16.60
N LYS A 236 -4.64 -6.17 16.93
CA LYS A 236 -4.98 -6.60 18.29
C LYS A 236 -3.77 -6.44 19.22
N THR A 237 -2.59 -6.88 18.78
CA THR A 237 -1.33 -6.71 19.52
C THR A 237 -1.01 -5.23 19.79
N TRP A 238 -1.35 -4.35 18.85
CA TRP A 238 -1.19 -2.91 18.97
C TRP A 238 -2.30 -2.21 19.77
N GLY A 239 -3.29 -2.95 20.28
CA GLY A 239 -4.39 -2.40 21.09
C GLY A 239 -5.39 -1.53 20.32
N LEU A 240 -5.43 -1.66 18.99
CA LEU A 240 -6.33 -0.90 18.11
C LEU A 240 -7.68 -1.58 17.88
N VAL A 241 -7.76 -2.88 18.16
CA VAL A 241 -8.98 -3.70 18.04
C VAL A 241 -9.13 -4.51 19.33
N GLU A 242 -10.34 -4.60 19.86
CA GLU A 242 -10.64 -5.37 21.07
C GLU A 242 -10.39 -6.87 20.83
N ASN A 243 -9.84 -7.55 21.83
CA ASN A 243 -9.71 -9.01 21.82
C ASN A 243 -11.09 -9.61 22.10
N GLU A 244 -11.67 -10.33 21.14
CA GLU A 244 -12.93 -11.06 21.32
C GLU A 244 -12.84 -12.22 22.33
N GLU A 245 -11.69 -12.46 22.96
CA GLU A 245 -11.46 -13.59 23.90
C GLU A 245 -11.82 -13.30 25.37
N SER A 246 -12.44 -12.17 25.72
CA SER A 246 -12.75 -11.83 27.13
C SER A 246 -14.23 -11.82 27.50
N ASP A 247 -15.07 -12.66 26.88
CA ASP A 247 -16.49 -12.82 27.29
C ASP A 247 -17.00 -14.28 27.28
N GLU A 248 -16.12 -15.28 27.40
CA GLU A 248 -16.52 -16.69 27.65
C GLU A 248 -16.15 -17.18 29.07
N SER A 249 -16.39 -16.37 30.09
CA SER A 249 -16.47 -16.90 31.46
C SER A 249 -17.52 -16.19 32.30
N GLU A 250 -18.77 -16.62 32.20
CA GLU A 250 -19.63 -16.91 33.37
C GLU A 250 -20.94 -17.56 32.91
N GLY A 251 -21.11 -18.84 33.23
CA GLY A 251 -22.31 -19.59 32.92
C GLY A 251 -22.18 -21.08 33.27
N GLU A 252 -21.91 -21.37 34.54
CA GLU A 252 -22.00 -22.72 35.12
C GLU A 252 -23.38 -23.37 34.91
N ASP A 253 -23.32 -24.66 34.56
CA ASP A 253 -24.21 -25.78 34.90
C ASP A 253 -25.72 -25.70 34.64
N GLY A 254 -26.15 -26.63 33.78
CA GLY A 254 -27.53 -27.03 33.58
C GLY A 254 -27.64 -28.38 32.86
N GLU A 255 -27.21 -29.45 33.52
CA GLU A 255 -27.34 -30.84 33.09
C GLU A 255 -28.83 -31.28 32.95
N LYS A 256 -29.16 -31.92 31.81
CA LYS A 256 -30.24 -32.89 31.47
C LYS A 256 -30.61 -32.69 29.98
N GLY A 257 -30.42 -33.60 29.05
CA GLY A 257 -30.66 -35.04 29.07
C GLY A 257 -31.86 -35.33 28.17
N GLU A 258 -31.64 -35.87 26.96
CA GLU A 258 -32.41 -36.95 26.30
C GLU A 258 -32.09 -37.06 24.80
N GLU A 259 -31.97 -38.31 24.36
CA GLU A 259 -31.62 -38.83 23.04
C GLU A 259 -32.69 -38.52 21.96
N SER A 260 -32.27 -38.37 20.71
CA SER A 260 -32.91 -39.10 19.60
C SER A 260 -32.00 -39.12 18.37
N GLU A 261 -31.72 -40.34 17.92
CA GLU A 261 -31.08 -40.69 16.67
C GLU A 261 -31.98 -40.32 15.47
N SER A 262 -31.39 -39.79 14.40
CA SER A 262 -31.85 -40.15 13.04
C SER A 262 -30.70 -40.04 12.05
N ASP A 263 -30.26 -41.21 11.59
CA ASP A 263 -29.45 -41.41 10.39
C ASP A 263 -30.14 -40.81 9.16
N ASP A 264 -29.41 -40.00 8.39
CA ASP A 264 -29.75 -39.71 6.98
C ASP A 264 -28.48 -39.79 6.12
N GLU A 265 -28.16 -41.04 5.78
CA GLU A 265 -27.74 -41.57 4.49
C GLU A 265 -27.19 -40.58 3.43
N TRP A 266 -25.85 -40.55 3.32
CA TRP A 266 -25.10 -39.81 2.28
C TRP A 266 -24.86 -40.71 1.06
N ASN A 267 -25.55 -40.46 -0.06
CA ASN A 267 -25.28 -41.10 -1.35
C ASN A 267 -24.41 -40.19 -2.24
N GLY A 268 -23.12 -40.53 -2.33
CA GLY A 268 -22.17 -39.88 -3.24
C GLY A 268 -22.48 -40.13 -4.72
N PHE A 269 -22.10 -39.19 -5.57
CA PHE A 269 -22.21 -39.33 -7.03
C PHE A 269 -20.87 -39.71 -7.64
N ALA A 270 -20.92 -40.75 -8.47
CA ALA A 270 -19.93 -41.13 -9.47
C ALA A 270 -20.02 -40.22 -10.72
#